data_AF-A0AAV0FL74-F1
#
_entry.id   AF-A0AAV0FL74-F1
#
_cell.length_a   1.000
_cell.length_b   1.000
_cell.length_c   1.000
_cell.angle_alpha   90.00
_cell.angle_beta   90.00
_cell.angle_gamma   90.00
#
_symmetry.space_group_name_H-M   'P 1'
#
loop_
_entity.id
_entity.type
_entity.pdbx_description
1 polymer ?
#
loop_
_entity_poly.entity_id
_entity_poly.type
_entity_poly.pdbx_seq_one_letter_code
_entity_poly.pdbx_strand_id
1 'polypeptide(L)'
;MASALHSSLSLSDSRILAPFPTIPHHSARFSSNVFHKKRHPIKRNFVCSHGGINEITIVDLPGNKESRADHIRSLKLKLLSSVSGLNRGLAASDDDLRKADDAAKALEEAGGPVDLQGDADILQGRWKLIYSSAFSSRTLGGSRPGPPLGRLLPITLGQVFQRIDVFSRDFDNIVDLELGAPWPFPPIEVTATLAHKFEIIGTSRIKILYEKTTVKTSGNLSQLPPLEVPQVPDVIRPPSSRRNGDFDVVYIDSDMRVTRGDRGELRVFVIS
;
A
#
# COMPACT_ATOMS: atom_id res chain seq x y z
N MET A 1 36.66 -47.80 42.90
CA MET A 1 35.72 -48.42 41.94
C MET A 1 35.38 -47.40 40.86
N ALA A 2 35.39 -47.86 39.59
CA ALA A 2 35.24 -47.13 38.32
C ALA A 2 36.40 -46.15 37.99
N SER A 3 37.44 -46.50 37.24
CA SER A 3 37.61 -47.08 35.88
C SER A 3 38.05 -46.00 34.89
N ALA A 4 39.20 -46.27 34.30
CA ALA A 4 39.91 -45.46 33.34
C ALA A 4 39.61 -45.90 31.89
N LEU A 5 40.06 -45.05 30.95
CA LEU A 5 40.74 -45.37 29.68
C LEU A 5 40.07 -45.03 28.32
N HIS A 6 40.93 -44.40 27.49
CA HIS A 6 41.05 -44.33 26.02
C HIS A 6 40.02 -43.47 25.24
N SER A 7 40.36 -42.76 24.15
CA SER A 7 41.34 -43.08 23.10
C SER A 7 41.86 -41.85 22.30
N SER A 8 43.16 -41.89 22.02
CA SER A 8 43.96 -41.44 20.86
C SER A 8 43.41 -40.53 19.74
N LEU A 9 44.24 -39.53 19.42
CA LEU A 9 44.43 -38.88 18.11
C LEU A 9 44.94 -39.87 17.04
N SER A 10 44.52 -39.69 15.79
CA SER A 10 45.16 -40.26 14.61
C SER A 10 44.92 -39.36 13.40
N LEU A 11 46.00 -38.85 12.81
CA LEU A 11 46.05 -38.24 11.48
C LEU A 11 45.90 -39.34 10.42
N SER A 12 45.12 -39.06 9.37
CA SER A 12 45.34 -39.66 8.07
C SER A 12 45.05 -38.65 6.96
N ASP A 13 46.12 -38.34 6.25
CA ASP A 13 46.20 -37.58 5.02
C ASP A 13 46.03 -38.57 3.85
N SER A 14 45.16 -38.29 2.89
CA SER A 14 45.09 -39.02 1.61
C SER A 14 44.35 -38.21 0.55
N ARG A 15 45.11 -37.83 -0.47
CA ARG A 15 44.76 -37.11 -1.70
C ARG A 15 43.84 -37.94 -2.60
N ILE A 16 42.86 -37.32 -3.26
CA ILE A 16 42.39 -37.75 -4.59
C ILE A 16 42.17 -36.52 -5.48
N LEU A 17 42.70 -36.63 -6.69
CA LEU A 17 42.73 -35.67 -7.80
C LEU A 17 41.41 -35.59 -8.59
N ALA A 18 41.30 -34.48 -9.33
CA ALA A 18 40.62 -34.27 -10.63
C ALA A 18 39.19 -33.70 -10.61
N PRO A 19 38.68 -33.17 -11.75
CA PRO A 19 39.20 -32.02 -12.51
C PRO A 19 38.10 -30.97 -12.76
N PHE A 20 38.51 -29.79 -13.26
CA PHE A 20 37.63 -28.71 -13.75
C PHE A 20 36.54 -29.19 -14.74
N PRO A 21 35.39 -28.52 -14.75
CA PRO A 21 34.69 -28.26 -16.01
C PRO A 21 34.47 -26.76 -16.23
N THR A 22 35.21 -26.25 -17.22
CA THR A 22 34.81 -25.38 -18.32
C THR A 22 33.49 -24.60 -18.20
N ILE A 23 33.63 -23.27 -18.17
CA ILE A 23 32.58 -22.28 -18.44
C ILE A 23 32.20 -22.34 -19.92
N PRO A 24 30.92 -22.52 -20.30
CA PRO A 24 30.48 -22.22 -21.66
C PRO A 24 30.12 -20.74 -21.75
N HIS A 25 30.88 -20.00 -22.56
CA HIS A 25 30.43 -18.76 -23.15
C HIS A 25 29.25 -19.04 -24.08
N HIS A 26 28.05 -18.61 -23.71
CA HIS A 26 26.96 -18.43 -24.66
C HIS A 26 26.54 -16.96 -24.68
N SER A 27 26.99 -16.29 -25.74
CA SER A 27 26.41 -15.07 -26.26
C SER A 27 24.96 -15.34 -26.66
N ALA A 28 24.00 -14.79 -25.92
CA ALA A 28 22.62 -14.66 -26.39
C ALA A 28 22.39 -13.18 -26.73
N ARG A 29 22.29 -12.95 -28.04
CA ARG A 29 22.00 -11.65 -28.67
C ARG A 29 20.71 -11.07 -28.11
N PHE A 30 20.76 -9.79 -27.78
CA PHE A 30 19.60 -8.92 -27.68
C PHE A 30 18.76 -9.07 -28.95
N SER A 31 17.53 -9.58 -28.80
CA SER A 31 16.51 -9.49 -29.83
C SER A 31 15.48 -8.47 -29.37
N SER A 32 15.37 -7.41 -30.16
CA SER A 32 14.40 -6.32 -30.03
C SER A 32 12.97 -6.85 -30.17
N ASN A 33 12.22 -6.89 -29.07
CA ASN A 33 10.78 -7.16 -29.15
C ASN A 33 9.99 -5.85 -29.29
N VAL A 34 9.60 -5.67 -30.54
CA VAL A 34 8.58 -4.81 -31.13
C VAL A 34 7.35 -4.64 -30.23
N PHE A 35 7.00 -3.37 -30.00
CA PHE A 35 5.73 -2.92 -29.44
C PHE A 35 4.55 -3.41 -30.30
N HIS A 36 3.79 -4.39 -29.82
CA HIS A 36 2.46 -4.69 -30.37
C HIS A 36 1.39 -3.81 -29.71
N LYS A 37 1.14 -2.66 -30.34
CA LYS A 37 -0.08 -1.85 -30.15
C LYS A 37 -1.27 -2.64 -30.69
N LYS A 38 -2.09 -3.25 -29.82
CA LYS A 38 -3.40 -3.79 -30.23
C LYS A 38 -4.38 -2.62 -30.41
N ARG A 39 -4.70 -2.32 -31.68
CA ARG A 39 -5.82 -1.46 -32.08
C ARG A 39 -7.06 -2.34 -32.24
N HIS A 40 -8.16 -1.97 -31.59
CA HIS A 40 -9.47 -2.58 -31.80
C HIS A 40 -10.09 -2.07 -33.11
N PRO A 41 -10.76 -2.92 -33.92
CA PRO A 41 -11.35 -2.51 -35.19
C PRO A 41 -12.71 -1.82 -34.98
N ILE A 42 -12.86 -0.64 -35.58
CA ILE A 42 -14.13 0.06 -35.75
C ILE A 42 -14.93 -0.69 -36.84
N LYS A 43 -16.03 -1.33 -36.46
CA LYS A 43 -17.00 -1.89 -37.41
C LYS A 43 -17.89 -0.75 -37.94
N ARG A 44 -17.78 -0.49 -39.24
CA ARG A 44 -18.78 0.26 -40.03
C ARG A 44 -19.95 -0.69 -40.34
N ASN A 45 -21.16 -0.35 -39.91
CA ASN A 45 -22.37 -0.96 -40.44
C ASN A 45 -23.17 0.12 -41.21
N PHE A 46 -23.26 -0.08 -42.52
CA PHE A 46 -24.37 0.39 -43.35
C PHE A 46 -25.41 -0.73 -43.34
N VAL A 47 -26.71 -0.40 -43.27
CA VAL A 47 -27.77 -0.87 -44.17
C VAL A 47 -29.14 -0.35 -43.71
N CYS A 48 -29.98 -0.19 -44.74
CA CYS A 48 -31.28 0.42 -44.94
C CYS A 48 -32.41 0.13 -43.95
N SER A 49 -33.28 1.13 -43.85
CA SER A 49 -34.64 1.13 -43.32
C SER A 49 -35.51 0.03 -43.94
N HIS A 50 -36.29 -0.69 -43.12
CA HIS A 50 -37.66 -1.12 -43.40
C HIS A 50 -38.35 -1.38 -42.04
N GLY A 51 -39.61 -0.95 -41.92
CA GLY A 51 -40.28 -0.70 -40.65
C GLY A 51 -40.89 -1.89 -39.91
N GLY A 52 -41.46 -1.57 -38.76
CA GLY A 52 -42.49 -2.37 -38.08
C GLY A 52 -42.13 -2.89 -36.69
N ILE A 53 -42.81 -2.29 -35.70
CA ILE A 53 -43.21 -2.85 -34.39
C ILE A 53 -42.22 -2.66 -33.22
N ASN A 54 -42.70 -1.86 -32.28
CA ASN A 54 -42.18 -1.52 -30.95
C ASN A 54 -41.32 -2.59 -30.26
N GLU A 55 -40.01 -2.34 -30.24
CA GLU A 55 -39.11 -2.81 -29.20
C GLU A 55 -38.63 -1.58 -28.44
N ILE A 56 -38.96 -1.48 -27.16
CA ILE A 56 -38.53 -0.37 -26.29
C ILE A 56 -37.04 -0.57 -26.03
N THR A 57 -36.22 -0.06 -26.95
CA THR A 57 -34.79 0.08 -26.73
C THR A 57 -34.62 1.21 -25.72
N ILE A 58 -34.24 0.88 -24.49
CA ILE A 58 -33.76 1.89 -23.54
C ILE A 58 -32.45 2.43 -24.11
N VAL A 59 -32.56 3.51 -24.87
CA VAL A 59 -31.42 4.29 -25.35
C VAL A 59 -30.86 5.01 -24.12
N ASP A 60 -29.78 4.46 -23.57
CA ASP A 60 -29.02 5.04 -22.48
C ASP A 60 -28.41 6.37 -22.97
N LEU A 61 -29.08 7.49 -22.66
CA LEU A 61 -28.74 8.82 -23.15
C LEU A 61 -27.33 9.22 -22.68
N PRO A 62 -26.43 9.71 -23.57
CA PRO A 62 -25.04 10.01 -23.22
C PRO A 62 -24.88 11.09 -22.12
N GLY A 63 -25.89 11.93 -21.89
CA GLY A 63 -25.83 12.99 -20.89
C GLY A 63 -25.79 12.52 -19.42
N ASN A 64 -26.29 11.31 -19.11
CA ASN A 64 -26.36 10.84 -17.72
C ASN A 64 -25.01 10.35 -17.17
N LYS A 65 -24.13 9.87 -18.05
CA LYS A 65 -22.79 9.37 -17.66
C LYS A 65 -21.82 10.53 -17.39
N GLU A 66 -21.90 11.58 -18.19
CA GLU A 66 -21.09 12.79 -18.03
C GLU A 66 -21.48 13.54 -16.75
N SER A 67 -22.79 13.72 -16.49
CA SER A 67 -23.26 14.33 -15.25
C SER A 67 -22.86 13.54 -14.00
N ARG A 68 -22.83 12.20 -14.06
CA ARG A 68 -22.36 11.37 -12.95
C ARG A 68 -20.86 11.50 -12.72
N ALA A 69 -20.07 11.51 -13.79
CA ALA A 69 -18.62 11.68 -13.71
C ALA A 69 -18.25 13.06 -13.11
N ASP A 70 -18.95 14.12 -13.53
CA ASP A 70 -18.79 15.46 -12.97
C ASP A 70 -19.19 15.54 -11.50
N HIS A 71 -20.28 14.86 -11.12
CA HIS A 71 -20.70 14.75 -9.73
C HIS A 71 -19.64 14.05 -8.88
N ILE A 72 -19.13 12.89 -9.33
CA ILE A 72 -18.04 12.16 -8.65
C ILE A 72 -16.79 13.04 -8.54
N ARG A 73 -16.42 13.77 -9.60
CA ARG A 73 -15.30 14.71 -9.59
C ARG A 73 -15.49 15.80 -8.53
N SER A 74 -16.69 16.35 -8.42
CA SER A 74 -17.01 17.36 -7.39
C SER A 74 -16.89 16.79 -5.97
N LEU A 75 -17.31 15.54 -5.75
CA LEU A 75 -17.22 14.86 -4.46
C LEU A 75 -15.76 14.53 -4.09
N LYS A 76 -14.95 14.09 -5.05
CA LYS A 76 -13.51 13.90 -4.85
C LYS A 76 -12.84 15.20 -4.43
N LEU A 77 -13.13 16.31 -5.12
CA LEU A 77 -12.58 17.61 -4.77
C LEU A 77 -13.04 18.05 -3.38
N LYS A 78 -14.30 17.80 -3.02
CA LYS A 78 -14.82 18.05 -1.67
C LYS A 78 -14.05 17.25 -0.62
N LEU A 79 -13.85 15.95 -0.82
CA LEU A 79 -13.08 15.09 0.08
C LEU A 79 -11.63 15.59 0.22
N LEU A 80 -10.95 15.87 -0.90
CA LEU A 80 -9.58 16.40 -0.90
C LEU A 80 -9.48 17.74 -0.17
N SER A 81 -10.47 18.62 -0.34
CA SER A 81 -10.52 19.90 0.36
C SER A 81 -10.70 19.72 1.86
N SER A 82 -11.54 18.76 2.30
CA SER A 82 -11.76 18.45 3.71
C SER A 82 -10.53 17.89 4.40
N VAL A 83 -9.69 17.13 3.70
CA VAL A 83 -8.48 16.52 4.27
C VAL A 83 -7.21 17.36 4.09
N SER A 84 -7.29 18.40 3.27
CA SER A 84 -6.16 19.32 3.03
C SER A 84 -5.78 20.04 4.33
N GLY A 85 -4.48 20.13 4.60
CA GLY A 85 -3.96 20.81 5.80
C GLY A 85 -4.06 20.02 7.11
N LEU A 86 -4.71 18.86 7.14
CA LEU A 86 -4.88 18.06 8.38
C LEU A 86 -3.64 17.23 8.76
N ASN A 87 -2.51 17.42 8.09
CA ASN A 87 -1.27 16.64 8.26
C ASN A 87 -1.54 15.13 8.35
N ARG A 88 -2.29 14.61 7.36
CA ARG A 88 -2.74 13.21 7.23
C ARG A 88 -3.64 12.70 8.35
N GLY A 89 -4.27 13.60 9.10
CA GLY A 89 -5.15 13.28 10.22
C GLY A 89 -4.52 13.59 11.58
N LEU A 90 -3.21 13.88 11.66
CA LEU A 90 -2.56 14.22 12.93
C LEU A 90 -3.05 15.55 13.54
N ALA A 91 -3.49 16.49 12.69
CA ALA A 91 -4.00 17.79 13.11
C ALA A 91 -5.54 17.88 13.05
N ALA A 92 -6.24 16.77 12.77
CA ALA A 92 -7.68 16.78 12.60
C ALA A 92 -8.41 16.94 13.95
N SER A 93 -9.35 17.88 14.00
CA SER A 93 -10.32 18.00 15.10
C SER A 93 -11.49 17.03 14.91
N ASP A 94 -12.28 16.79 15.95
CA ASP A 94 -13.48 15.94 15.85
C ASP A 94 -14.46 16.43 14.78
N ASP A 95 -14.52 17.73 14.54
CA ASP A 95 -15.33 18.34 13.47
C ASP A 95 -14.77 18.02 12.09
N ASP A 96 -13.45 18.01 11.93
CA ASP A 96 -12.80 17.66 10.68
C ASP A 96 -12.95 16.17 10.37
N LEU A 97 -12.92 15.32 11.40
CA LEU A 97 -13.20 13.88 11.25
C LEU A 97 -14.60 13.65 10.69
N ARG A 98 -15.62 14.35 11.21
CA ARG A 98 -16.99 14.27 10.71
C ARG A 98 -17.10 14.77 9.27
N LYS A 99 -16.53 15.94 8.95
CA LYS A 99 -16.54 16.48 7.58
C LYS A 99 -15.87 15.56 6.56
N ALA A 100 -14.75 14.94 6.94
CA ALA A 100 -14.06 13.98 6.07
C ALA A 100 -14.88 12.70 5.88
N ASP A 101 -15.51 12.18 6.94
CA ASP A 101 -16.36 10.99 6.87
C ASP A 101 -17.63 11.24 6.03
N ASP A 102 -18.29 12.38 6.22
CA ASP A 102 -19.47 12.77 5.42
C ASP A 102 -19.12 12.91 3.93
N ALA A 103 -17.95 13.50 3.62
CA ALA A 103 -17.48 13.63 2.24
C ALA A 103 -17.11 12.28 1.62
N ALA A 104 -16.49 11.38 2.39
CA ALA A 104 -16.18 10.03 1.94
C ALA A 104 -17.45 9.21 1.70
N LYS A 105 -18.42 9.26 2.61
CA LYS A 105 -19.70 8.55 2.47
C LYS A 105 -20.48 9.00 1.23
N ALA A 106 -20.51 10.30 0.96
CA ALA A 106 -21.13 10.81 -0.27
C ALA A 106 -20.43 10.26 -1.54
N LEU A 107 -19.09 10.13 -1.51
CA LEU A 107 -18.33 9.55 -2.61
C LEU A 107 -18.57 8.04 -2.77
N GLU A 108 -18.69 7.31 -1.67
CA GLU A 108 -19.05 5.89 -1.65
C GLU A 108 -20.43 5.66 -2.27
N GLU A 109 -21.43 6.45 -1.86
CA GLU A 109 -22.79 6.39 -2.40
C GLU A 109 -22.84 6.70 -3.91
N ALA A 110 -22.03 7.65 -4.38
CA ALA A 110 -21.97 8.01 -5.81
C ALA A 110 -21.14 7.02 -6.66
N GLY A 111 -20.13 6.37 -6.07
CA GLY A 111 -19.25 5.42 -6.75
C GLY A 111 -19.91 4.05 -6.99
N GLY A 112 -20.82 3.66 -6.11
CA GLY A 112 -21.47 2.34 -6.15
C GLY A 112 -20.62 1.21 -5.56
N PRO A 113 -21.12 -0.03 -5.61
CA PRO A 113 -20.43 -1.17 -5.01
C PRO A 113 -19.11 -1.47 -5.76
N VAL A 114 -18.04 -1.67 -4.99
CA VAL A 114 -16.73 -2.06 -5.51
C VAL A 114 -16.66 -3.59 -5.67
N ASP A 115 -16.25 -4.05 -6.84
CA ASP A 115 -15.97 -5.47 -7.11
C ASP A 115 -14.50 -5.69 -7.51
N LEU A 116 -13.70 -6.11 -6.55
CA LEU A 116 -12.29 -6.44 -6.70
C LEU A 116 -12.06 -7.87 -7.18
N GLN A 117 -13.07 -8.75 -7.20
CA GLN A 117 -12.87 -10.11 -7.75
C GLN A 117 -12.70 -10.06 -9.26
N GLY A 118 -13.46 -9.18 -9.93
CA GLY A 118 -13.35 -8.94 -11.37
C GLY A 118 -12.18 -8.02 -11.72
N ASP A 119 -11.99 -6.94 -10.96
CA ASP A 119 -11.09 -5.83 -11.32
C ASP A 119 -9.97 -5.60 -10.30
N ALA A 120 -9.36 -6.66 -9.76
CA ALA A 120 -8.25 -6.55 -8.80
C ALA A 120 -7.08 -5.69 -9.32
N ASP A 121 -6.86 -5.68 -10.63
CA ASP A 121 -5.78 -4.95 -11.31
C ASP A 121 -5.82 -3.44 -11.03
N ILE A 122 -6.99 -2.88 -10.69
CA ILE A 122 -7.12 -1.46 -10.33
C ILE A 122 -6.39 -1.11 -9.02
N LEU A 123 -6.07 -2.10 -8.18
CA LEU A 123 -5.27 -1.90 -6.97
C LEU A 123 -3.78 -1.80 -7.25
N GLN A 124 -3.32 -2.20 -8.43
CA GLN A 124 -1.90 -2.28 -8.77
C GLN A 124 -1.22 -0.91 -8.66
N GLY A 125 -0.07 -0.88 -7.99
CA GLY A 125 0.80 0.29 -7.97
C GLY A 125 1.14 0.79 -6.57
N ARG A 126 1.58 2.05 -6.51
CA ARG A 126 2.02 2.70 -5.28
C ARG A 126 1.02 3.77 -4.88
N TRP A 127 0.37 3.57 -3.75
CA TRP A 127 -0.66 4.45 -3.21
C TRP A 127 -0.08 5.29 -2.09
N LYS A 128 -0.17 6.60 -2.18
CA LYS A 128 0.23 7.54 -1.14
C LYS A 128 -0.94 7.84 -0.22
N LEU A 129 -0.76 7.64 1.08
CA LEU A 129 -1.74 7.99 2.11
C LEU A 129 -1.77 9.51 2.31
N ILE A 130 -2.91 10.13 2.03
CA ILE A 130 -3.12 11.57 2.24
C ILE A 130 -3.92 11.88 3.50
N TYR A 131 -4.68 10.91 4.01
CA TYR A 131 -5.48 11.06 5.23
C TYR A 131 -5.80 9.73 5.88
N SER A 132 -5.74 9.67 7.21
CA SER A 132 -6.23 8.56 8.03
C SER A 132 -6.85 9.09 9.32
N SER A 133 -8.11 8.75 9.58
CA SER A 133 -8.75 9.08 10.88
C SER A 133 -8.15 8.30 12.05
N ALA A 134 -7.38 7.24 11.79
CA ALA A 134 -6.70 6.48 12.84
C ALA A 134 -5.57 7.28 13.52
N PHE A 135 -5.04 8.31 12.86
CA PHE A 135 -3.95 9.13 13.39
C PHE A 135 -4.43 10.27 14.29
N SER A 136 -5.69 10.70 14.17
CA SER A 136 -6.29 11.66 15.11
C SER A 136 -6.74 10.95 16.40
N SER A 137 -7.22 9.72 16.27
CA SER A 137 -7.59 8.88 17.40
C SER A 137 -6.33 8.57 18.20
N ARG A 138 -6.38 8.80 19.52
CA ARG A 138 -5.27 8.84 20.49
C ARG A 138 -4.41 7.56 20.59
N THR A 139 -4.62 6.59 19.71
CA THR A 139 -4.03 5.26 19.65
C THR A 139 -2.78 5.14 18.78
N LEU A 140 -2.55 6.01 17.79
CA LEU A 140 -1.40 5.90 16.86
C LEU A 140 -0.49 7.14 16.84
N GLY A 141 -0.43 7.90 17.94
CA GLY A 141 0.48 9.05 18.07
C GLY A 141 -0.14 10.42 17.79
N GLY A 142 -1.47 10.50 17.69
CA GLY A 142 -2.21 11.75 17.69
C GLY A 142 -2.15 12.45 19.06
N SER A 143 -1.05 13.15 19.34
CA SER A 143 -0.98 14.22 20.34
C SER A 143 0.20 15.16 20.08
N ARG A 144 -0.18 16.30 19.48
CA ARG A 144 0.35 17.67 19.55
C ARG A 144 1.80 17.98 19.14
N PRO A 145 1.98 19.07 18.35
CA PRO A 145 3.18 19.90 18.39
C PRO A 145 3.22 20.69 19.74
N GLY A 146 4.26 20.48 20.55
CA GLY A 146 4.50 21.22 21.81
C GLY A 146 4.85 20.31 23.01
N PRO A 147 5.73 20.74 23.93
CA PRO A 147 6.82 19.92 24.46
C PRO A 147 6.39 18.87 25.50
N PRO A 148 6.78 17.59 25.35
CA PRO A 148 6.73 16.64 26.44
C PRO A 148 8.09 16.67 27.15
N LEU A 149 8.15 17.22 28.37
CA LEU A 149 9.26 17.00 29.31
C LEU A 149 9.29 15.49 29.67
N GLY A 150 9.78 14.64 28.76
CA GLY A 150 9.83 13.19 28.95
C GLY A 150 10.13 12.34 27.70
N ARG A 151 9.98 12.85 26.46
CA ARG A 151 10.54 12.20 25.26
C ARG A 151 11.64 13.09 24.70
N LEU A 152 12.88 12.70 24.93
CA LEU A 152 14.06 13.51 24.58
C LEU A 152 14.19 13.78 23.07
N LEU A 153 13.47 13.04 22.21
CA LEU A 153 13.55 13.12 20.75
C LEU A 153 12.16 13.05 20.10
N PRO A 154 11.72 14.06 19.31
CA PRO A 154 10.46 14.01 18.58
C PRO A 154 10.55 13.01 17.42
N ILE A 155 9.55 12.14 17.27
CA ILE A 155 9.42 11.26 16.10
C ILE A 155 8.39 11.94 15.19
N THR A 156 8.82 12.37 14.00
CA THR A 156 7.95 12.93 12.97
C THR A 156 7.57 11.83 11.97
N LEU A 157 6.27 11.72 11.69
CA LEU A 157 5.79 10.84 10.64
C LEU A 157 6.13 11.51 9.29
N GLY A 158 7.02 10.92 8.51
CA GLY A 158 7.30 11.26 7.10
C GLY A 158 6.22 10.68 6.19
N GLN A 159 6.45 10.50 4.89
CA GLN A 159 5.41 10.01 3.96
C GLN A 159 4.98 8.56 4.24
N VAL A 160 3.73 8.23 3.93
CA VAL A 160 3.20 6.86 4.08
C VAL A 160 2.70 6.39 2.72
N PHE A 161 3.16 5.22 2.32
CA PHE A 161 2.84 4.60 1.04
C PHE A 161 2.38 3.16 1.25
N GLN A 162 1.57 2.68 0.31
CA GLN A 162 1.19 1.29 0.19
C GLN A 162 1.55 0.82 -1.22
N ARG A 163 2.53 -0.05 -1.34
CA ARG A 163 2.83 -0.73 -2.61
C ARG A 163 1.98 -2.00 -2.66
N ILE A 164 1.23 -2.15 -3.74
CA ILE A 164 0.40 -3.32 -3.96
C ILE A 164 0.81 -3.94 -5.28
N ASP A 165 1.09 -5.23 -5.22
CA ASP A 165 1.30 -6.07 -6.38
C ASP A 165 0.28 -7.21 -6.37
N VAL A 166 -0.69 -7.12 -7.27
CA VAL A 166 -1.80 -8.06 -7.43
C VAL A 166 -1.30 -9.43 -7.91
N PHE A 167 -0.24 -9.47 -8.71
CA PHE A 167 0.28 -10.73 -9.26
C PHE A 167 0.98 -11.57 -8.20
N SER A 168 1.83 -10.95 -7.37
CA SER A 168 2.55 -11.62 -6.28
C SER A 168 1.78 -11.63 -4.95
N ARG A 169 0.62 -10.97 -4.92
CA ARG A 169 -0.20 -10.67 -3.73
C ARG A 169 0.58 -9.95 -2.63
N ASP A 170 1.51 -9.09 -3.02
CA ASP A 170 2.28 -8.29 -2.08
C ASP A 170 1.52 -7.02 -1.67
N PHE A 171 1.59 -6.70 -0.39
CA PHE A 171 1.03 -5.51 0.22
C PHE A 171 2.05 -4.93 1.22
N ASP A 172 2.83 -3.97 0.75
CA ASP A 172 3.89 -3.36 1.56
C ASP A 172 3.43 -1.99 2.05
N ASN A 173 3.28 -1.84 3.37
CA ASN A 173 3.07 -0.55 4.00
C ASN A 173 4.44 0.07 4.32
N ILE A 174 4.77 1.15 3.62
CA ILE A 174 6.06 1.82 3.68
C ILE A 174 5.86 3.17 4.36
N VAL A 175 6.53 3.37 5.48
CA VAL A 175 6.44 4.57 6.30
C VAL A 175 7.82 5.18 6.42
N ASP A 176 7.95 6.43 5.97
CA ASP A 176 9.11 7.25 6.26
C ASP A 176 8.91 7.88 7.64
N LEU A 177 9.95 7.87 8.45
CA LEU A 177 10.01 8.40 9.79
C LEU A 177 11.24 9.27 9.88
N GLU A 178 11.11 10.40 10.56
CA GLU A 178 12.24 11.23 10.91
C GLU A 178 12.34 11.24 12.44
N LEU A 179 13.48 10.79 12.92
CA LEU A 179 13.81 10.73 14.33
C LEU A 179 14.61 11.99 14.65
N GLY A 180 14.03 12.86 15.47
CA GLY A 180 14.76 14.00 16.02
C GLY A 180 16.02 13.52 16.75
N ALA A 181 17.08 14.32 16.70
CA ALA A 181 18.34 14.03 17.36
C ALA A 181 18.64 15.14 18.38
N PRO A 182 19.35 14.85 19.50
CA PRO A 182 19.71 15.89 20.44
C PRO A 182 20.74 16.81 19.77
N TRP A 183 20.68 18.11 20.05
CA TRP A 183 21.70 19.04 19.57
C TRP A 183 23.10 18.56 20.00
N PRO A 184 24.10 18.51 19.10
CA PRO A 184 24.17 19.09 17.74
C PRO A 184 23.92 18.10 16.59
N PHE A 185 23.34 16.92 16.84
CA PHE A 185 23.19 15.90 15.82
C PHE A 185 22.03 16.20 14.84
N PRO A 186 22.17 15.87 13.55
CA PRO A 186 21.09 15.99 12.59
C PRO A 186 20.01 14.91 12.82
N PRO A 187 18.74 15.17 12.47
CA PRO A 187 17.69 14.16 12.47
C PRO A 187 18.05 12.94 11.63
N ILE A 188 17.62 11.75 12.06
CA ILE A 188 17.86 10.50 11.35
C ILE A 188 16.58 10.12 10.60
N GLU A 189 16.68 9.99 9.29
CA GLU A 189 15.60 9.49 8.45
C GLU A 189 15.62 7.97 8.40
N VAL A 190 14.46 7.35 8.57
CA VAL A 190 14.28 5.91 8.58
C VAL A 190 13.03 5.54 7.79
N THR A 191 13.14 4.63 6.84
CA THR A 191 12.01 4.02 6.15
C THR A 191 11.73 2.64 6.74
N ALA A 192 10.58 2.49 7.39
CA ALA A 192 10.06 1.21 7.82
C ALA A 192 9.15 0.63 6.73
N THR A 193 9.40 -0.61 6.30
CA THR A 193 8.56 -1.35 5.36
C THR A 193 7.97 -2.57 6.05
N LEU A 194 6.65 -2.56 6.20
CA LEU A 194 5.85 -3.64 6.75
C LEU A 194 5.30 -4.45 5.59
N ALA A 195 5.92 -5.60 5.31
CA ALA A 195 5.57 -6.48 4.21
C ALA A 195 4.43 -7.41 4.62
N HIS A 196 3.41 -7.49 3.78
CA HIS A 196 2.27 -8.38 3.96
C HIS A 196 1.94 -9.09 2.66
N LYS A 197 1.31 -10.25 2.79
CA LYS A 197 0.48 -10.80 1.71
C LYS A 197 -0.95 -10.33 1.85
N PHE A 198 -1.70 -10.31 0.76
CA PHE A 198 -3.12 -10.02 0.84
C PHE A 198 -3.98 -11.04 0.09
N GLU A 199 -5.22 -11.17 0.56
CA GLU A 199 -6.27 -12.00 -0.02
C GLU A 199 -7.55 -11.17 -0.11
N ILE A 200 -8.28 -11.32 -1.21
CA ILE A 200 -9.58 -10.69 -1.41
C ILE A 200 -10.66 -11.62 -0.87
N ILE A 201 -11.50 -11.10 0.02
CA ILE A 201 -12.61 -11.83 0.65
C ILE A 201 -13.92 -11.14 0.25
N GLY A 202 -14.84 -11.88 -0.36
CA GLY A 202 -16.05 -11.27 -0.93
C GLY A 202 -15.70 -10.33 -2.09
N THR A 203 -16.45 -9.25 -2.26
CA THR A 203 -16.30 -8.33 -3.41
C THR A 203 -15.31 -7.19 -3.14
N SER A 204 -15.24 -6.66 -1.92
CA SER A 204 -14.46 -5.43 -1.63
C SER A 204 -13.54 -5.53 -0.42
N ARG A 205 -13.57 -6.63 0.34
CA ARG A 205 -12.77 -6.78 1.56
C ARG A 205 -11.41 -7.37 1.25
N ILE A 206 -10.38 -6.78 1.83
CA ILE A 206 -9.00 -7.24 1.72
C ILE A 206 -8.52 -7.66 3.10
N LYS A 207 -8.00 -8.87 3.19
CA LYS A 207 -7.32 -9.38 4.37
C LYS A 207 -5.82 -9.37 4.13
N ILE A 208 -5.07 -8.76 5.03
CA ILE A 208 -3.60 -8.71 5.00
C ILE A 208 -3.01 -9.66 6.04
N LEU A 209 -1.93 -10.32 5.65
CA LEU A 209 -1.18 -11.31 6.40
C LEU A 209 0.24 -10.79 6.56
N TYR A 210 0.62 -10.39 7.77
CA TYR A 210 1.96 -9.89 8.03
C TYR A 210 3.03 -10.96 7.76
N GLU A 211 4.04 -10.61 6.99
CA GLU A 211 5.22 -11.44 6.76
C GLU A 211 6.40 -10.96 7.60
N LYS A 212 6.87 -9.73 7.35
CA LYS A 212 8.07 -9.19 8.00
C LYS A 212 8.10 -7.68 8.04
N THR A 213 8.97 -7.16 8.89
CA THR A 213 9.29 -5.73 9.00
C THR A 213 10.73 -5.53 8.65
N THR A 214 11.00 -4.61 7.73
CA THR A 214 12.36 -4.20 7.39
C THR A 214 12.49 -2.72 7.67
N VAL A 215 13.61 -2.33 8.27
CA VAL A 215 13.88 -0.93 8.60
C VAL A 215 15.15 -0.53 7.86
N LYS A 216 15.07 0.55 7.08
CA LYS A 216 16.18 1.11 6.31
C LYS A 216 16.46 2.51 6.83
N THR A 217 17.72 2.81 7.10
CA THR A 217 18.17 4.18 7.34
C THR A 217 18.30 4.92 6.00
N SER A 218 17.80 6.14 5.92
CA SER A 218 17.92 7.05 4.77
C SER A 218 18.98 8.13 5.06
N GLY A 219 19.38 8.89 4.04
CA GLY A 219 20.36 9.98 4.16
C GLY A 219 21.81 9.50 4.34
N ASN A 220 22.57 10.15 5.22
CA ASN A 220 24.01 9.86 5.44
C ASN A 220 24.27 8.45 6.01
N LEU A 221 23.23 7.75 6.46
CA LEU A 221 23.30 6.39 6.98
C LEU A 221 22.73 5.35 5.99
N SER A 222 22.51 5.71 4.72
CA SER A 222 22.01 4.80 3.68
C SER A 222 22.94 3.63 3.35
N GLN A 223 24.19 3.70 3.80
CA GLN A 223 25.20 2.64 3.62
C GLN A 223 24.99 1.46 4.57
N LEU A 224 24.17 1.61 5.61
CA LEU A 224 23.89 0.53 6.54
C LEU A 224 22.93 -0.48 5.90
N PRO A 225 23.18 -1.79 6.04
CA PRO A 225 22.29 -2.81 5.51
C PRO A 225 20.90 -2.72 6.17
N PRO A 226 19.81 -2.96 5.42
CA PRO A 226 18.47 -3.03 5.98
C PRO A 226 18.42 -4.02 7.15
N LEU A 227 17.95 -3.56 8.30
CA LEU A 227 17.87 -4.41 9.47
C LEU A 227 16.48 -5.05 9.53
N GLU A 228 16.44 -6.37 9.50
CA GLU A 228 15.21 -7.12 9.77
C GLU A 228 14.98 -7.09 11.27
N VAL A 229 14.06 -6.22 11.70
CA VAL A 229 13.76 -6.10 13.12
C VAL A 229 12.69 -7.14 13.44
N PRO A 230 12.96 -8.14 14.30
CA PRO A 230 11.97 -9.16 14.65
C PRO A 230 10.74 -8.58 15.35
N GLN A 231 10.86 -7.37 15.91
CA GLN A 231 9.77 -6.66 16.59
C GLN A 231 9.73 -5.18 16.21
N VAL A 232 8.59 -4.77 15.62
CA VAL A 232 8.28 -3.36 15.34
C VAL A 232 8.18 -2.60 16.67
N PRO A 233 8.70 -1.36 16.75
CA PRO A 233 8.38 -0.45 17.85
C PRO A 233 6.86 -0.36 18.07
N ASP A 234 6.41 -0.32 19.33
CA ASP A 234 4.98 -0.33 19.67
C ASP A 234 4.17 0.82 19.02
N VAL A 235 4.85 1.89 18.59
CA VAL A 235 4.25 3.05 17.91
C VAL A 235 3.71 2.70 16.50
N ILE A 236 4.32 1.73 15.82
CA ILE A 236 3.94 1.29 14.46
C ILE A 236 3.30 -0.10 14.51
N ARG A 237 3.40 -0.79 15.65
CA ARG A 237 2.83 -2.11 15.88
C ARG A 237 1.30 -2.03 15.88
N PRO A 238 0.60 -2.75 14.99
CA PRO A 238 -0.83 -3.00 15.16
C PRO A 238 -1.06 -3.75 16.48
N PRO A 239 -2.09 -3.42 17.29
CA PRO A 239 -2.29 -4.05 18.60
C PRO A 239 -2.28 -5.59 18.51
N SER A 240 -1.54 -6.19 19.44
CA SER A 240 -0.93 -7.53 19.42
C SER A 240 -1.87 -8.74 19.31
N SER A 241 -3.19 -8.56 19.22
CA SER A 241 -4.14 -9.67 19.05
C SER A 241 -4.46 -10.02 17.60
N ARG A 242 -4.01 -9.21 16.62
CA ARG A 242 -4.24 -9.49 15.20
C ARG A 242 -2.99 -9.22 14.36
N ARG A 243 -2.17 -10.24 14.15
CA ARG A 243 -1.13 -10.27 13.10
C ARG A 243 -1.73 -10.19 11.67
N ASN A 244 -3.07 -10.19 11.58
CA ASN A 244 -3.85 -10.17 10.37
C ASN A 244 -4.77 -8.94 10.42
N GLY A 245 -4.60 -8.01 9.50
CA GLY A 245 -5.50 -6.87 9.35
C GLY A 245 -6.56 -7.16 8.30
N ASP A 246 -7.72 -6.53 8.41
CA ASP A 246 -8.72 -6.53 7.37
C ASP A 246 -9.28 -5.13 7.16
N PHE A 247 -9.63 -4.82 5.93
CA PHE A 247 -10.22 -3.53 5.55
C PHE A 247 -11.07 -3.69 4.29
N ASP A 248 -12.05 -2.80 4.14
CA ASP A 248 -12.94 -2.75 2.99
C ASP A 248 -12.51 -1.61 2.05
N VAL A 249 -12.44 -1.89 0.75
CA VAL A 249 -12.29 -0.87 -0.28
C VAL A 249 -13.68 -0.38 -0.65
N VAL A 250 -13.99 0.85 -0.24
CA VAL A 250 -15.33 1.43 -0.37
C VAL A 250 -15.45 2.31 -1.61
N TYR A 251 -14.32 2.78 -2.14
CA TYR A 251 -14.25 3.50 -3.40
C TYR A 251 -12.87 3.32 -4.03
N ILE A 252 -12.81 3.13 -5.35
CA ILE A 252 -11.56 3.04 -6.08
C ILE A 252 -11.73 3.46 -7.54
N ASP A 253 -10.72 4.14 -8.06
CA ASP A 253 -10.56 4.42 -9.48
C ASP A 253 -9.05 4.56 -9.83
N SER A 254 -8.73 5.16 -10.97
CA SER A 254 -7.37 5.33 -11.46
C SER A 254 -6.47 6.26 -10.64
N ASP A 255 -7.03 7.19 -9.86
CA ASP A 255 -6.26 8.22 -9.13
C ASP A 255 -6.50 8.24 -7.62
N MET A 256 -7.62 7.71 -7.14
CA MET A 256 -8.03 7.75 -5.74
C MET A 256 -8.55 6.40 -5.27
N ARG A 257 -8.23 6.10 -4.01
CA ARG A 257 -8.81 4.96 -3.29
C ARG A 257 -9.19 5.35 -1.88
N VAL A 258 -10.38 4.94 -1.46
CA VAL A 258 -10.88 5.11 -0.10
C VAL A 258 -11.10 3.73 0.51
N THR A 259 -10.64 3.55 1.75
CA THR A 259 -10.79 2.30 2.48
C THR A 259 -11.31 2.54 3.89
N ARG A 260 -12.05 1.59 4.43
CA ARG A 260 -12.47 1.55 5.83
C ARG A 260 -11.81 0.37 6.54
N GLY A 261 -11.12 0.64 7.65
CA GLY A 261 -10.54 -0.41 8.50
C GLY A 261 -11.60 -1.18 9.29
N ASP A 262 -11.18 -2.26 9.94
CA ASP A 262 -12.01 -3.10 10.84
C ASP A 262 -12.74 -2.32 11.95
N ARG A 263 -12.16 -1.19 12.38
CA ARG A 263 -12.70 -0.28 13.38
C ARG A 263 -13.41 0.95 12.80
N GLY A 264 -13.72 0.94 11.50
CA GLY A 264 -14.33 2.07 10.80
C GLY A 264 -13.36 3.22 10.50
N GLU A 265 -12.05 2.98 10.62
CA GLU A 265 -11.02 3.98 10.31
C GLU A 265 -11.06 4.35 8.82
N LEU A 266 -11.30 5.62 8.51
CA LEU A 266 -11.29 6.14 7.16
C LEU A 266 -9.85 6.39 6.72
N ARG A 267 -9.46 5.86 5.56
CA ARG A 267 -8.15 6.12 4.94
C ARG A 267 -8.35 6.50 3.48
N VAL A 268 -7.68 7.58 3.06
CA VAL A 268 -7.74 8.11 1.71
C VAL A 268 -6.36 8.06 1.10
N PHE A 269 -6.28 7.48 -0.10
CA PHE A 269 -5.06 7.29 -0.87
C PHE A 269 -5.18 7.92 -2.24
N VAL A 270 -4.04 8.36 -2.78
CA VAL A 270 -3.90 8.79 -4.17
C VAL A 270 -2.77 8.02 -4.83
N ILE A 271 -2.88 7.77 -6.13
CA ILE A 271 -1.81 7.11 -6.90
C ILE A 271 -0.54 8.00 -6.92
N SER A 272 0.64 7.39 -6.82
CA SER A 272 1.95 8.06 -6.78
C SER A 272 2.91 7.54 -7.81
#